data_AF-F0RAB7-F1
#
_entry.id   AF-F0RAB7-F1
#
_cell.length_a   1.000
_cell.length_b   1.000
_cell.length_c   1.000
_cell.angle_alpha   90.00
_cell.angle_beta   90.00
_cell.angle_gamma   90.00
#
_symmetry.space_group_name_H-M   'P 1'
#
loop_
_entity.id
_entity.type
_entity.pdbx_description
1 polymer ?
#
loop_
_entity_poly.entity_id
_entity_poly.type
_entity_poly.pdbx_seq_one_letter_code
_entity_poly.pdbx_strand_id
1 'polypeptide(L)' 'MFSIIGWLGALLFVVSYLLLSIGKLSSKSKVYHILNILGAVCLIINGFALNDFPNVVVNAVWACIGLYAIVKVVK' A
#
# COMPACT_ATOMS: atom_id res chain seq x y z
N MET A 1 -17.33 9.01 -4.48
CA MET A 1 -16.89 8.37 -3.22
C MET A 1 -15.66 7.49 -3.45
N PHE A 2 -15.74 6.43 -4.28
CA PHE A 2 -14.63 5.51 -4.55
C PHE A 2 -13.38 6.19 -5.11
N SER A 3 -13.54 7.21 -5.96
CA SER A 3 -12.40 7.99 -6.47
C SER A 3 -11.59 8.67 -5.36
N ILE A 4 -12.23 9.16 -4.29
CA ILE A 4 -11.52 9.77 -3.15
C ILE A 4 -10.69 8.70 -2.41
N ILE A 5 -11.26 7.50 -2.24
CA ILE A 5 -10.57 6.35 -1.64
C ILE A 5 -9.38 5.94 -2.52
N GLY A 6 -9.56 5.88 -3.84
CA GLY A 6 -8.49 5.58 -4.79
C GLY A 6 -7.34 6.59 -4.72
N TRP A 7 -7.66 7.89 -4.74
CA TRP A 7 -6.66 8.96 -4.61
C TRP A 7 -5.96 8.96 -3.25
N LEU A 8 -6.67 8.66 -2.16
CA LEU A 8 -6.09 8.48 -0.83
C LEU A 8 -5.11 7.30 -0.82
N GLY A 9 -5.49 6.17 -1.42
CA GLY A 9 -4.63 4.99 -1.54
C GLY A 9 -3.35 5.28 -2.34
N ALA A 10 -3.49 5.98 -3.47
CA ALA A 10 -2.36 6.43 -4.28
C ALA A 10 -1.43 7.37 -3.47
N LEU A 11 -1.99 8.33 -2.73
CA LEU A 11 -1.22 9.24 -1.89
C LEU A 11 -0.44 8.48 -0.80
N LEU A 12 -1.06 7.50 -0.16
CA LEU A 12 -0.39 6.66 0.85
C LEU A 12 0.80 5.89 0.26
N PHE A 13 0.65 5.29 -0.92
CA PHE A 13 1.75 4.62 -1.62
C PHE A 13 2.89 5.58 -1.96
N VAL A 14 2.55 6.73 -2.57
CA VAL A 14 3.54 7.72 -3.00
C VAL A 14 4.30 8.28 -1.80
N VAL A 15 3.60 8.64 -0.72
CA VAL A 15 4.24 9.15 0.51
C VAL A 15 5.08 8.06 1.17
N SER A 16 4.59 6.82 1.25
CA SER A 16 5.36 5.69 1.80
C SER A 16 6.67 5.48 1.04
N TYR A 17 6.60 5.44 -0.29
CA TYR A 17 7.77 5.27 -1.15
C TYR A 17 8.71 6.49 -1.12
N LEU A 18 8.17 7.70 -1.08
CA LEU A 18 8.96 8.93 -0.93
C LEU A 18 9.76 8.89 0.37
N LEU A 19 9.10 8.61 1.50
CA LEU A 19 9.74 8.54 2.81
C LEU A 19 10.83 7.45 2.86
N LEU A 20 10.62 6.30 2.20
CA LEU A 20 11.64 5.28 2.02
C LEU A 20 12.82 5.82 1.20
N SER A 21 12.54 6.46 0.06
CA SER A 21 13.55 6.93 -0.90
C SER A 21 14.46 8.03 -0.33
N ILE A 22 13.92 8.92 0.50
CA ILE A 22 14.70 9.95 1.21
C ILE A 22 15.34 9.44 2.51
N GLY A 23 15.25 8.13 2.80
CA GLY A 23 15.84 7.51 3.97
C GLY A 23 15.16 7.81 5.31
N LYS A 24 13.98 8.47 5.30
CA LYS A 24 13.20 8.71 6.52
C LYS A 24 12.53 7.44 7.06
N LEU A 25 12.20 6.51 6.17
CA LEU A 25 11.78 5.15 6.51
C LEU A 25 12.77 4.15 5.93
N SER A 26 12.87 2.98 6.55
CA SER A 26 13.60 1.84 6.01
C SER A 26 12.63 0.73 5.63
N SER A 27 13.08 -0.20 4.79
CA SER A 27 12.34 -1.43 4.48
C SER A 27 12.11 -2.34 5.71
N LYS A 28 12.78 -2.05 6.84
CA LYS A 28 12.57 -2.69 8.14
C LYS A 28 11.63 -1.89 9.05
N SER A 29 10.98 -0.83 8.57
CA SER A 29 10.05 -0.04 9.39
C SER A 29 8.63 -0.60 9.34
N LYS A 30 7.99 -0.78 10.51
CA LYS A 30 6.56 -1.19 10.57
C LYS A 30 5.69 -0.15 9.89
N VAL A 31 6.00 1.13 10.06
CA VAL A 31 5.23 2.26 9.50
C VAL A 31 5.22 2.21 7.97
N TYR A 32 6.37 1.91 7.34
CA TYR A 32 6.45 1.79 5.88
C TYR A 32 5.51 0.70 5.35
N HIS A 33 5.52 -0.48 5.97
CA HIS A 33 4.66 -1.59 5.54
C HIS A 33 3.18 -1.32 5.83
N ILE A 34 2.85 -0.70 6.97
CA ILE A 34 1.47 -0.30 7.29
C ILE A 34 0.95 0.70 6.25
N LEU A 35 1.73 1.72 5.87
CA LEU A 35 1.32 2.69 4.86
C LEU A 35 1.07 2.02 3.50
N ASN A 36 1.94 1.09 3.08
CA ASN A 36 1.73 0.33 1.84
C ASN A 36 0.48 -0.56 1.90
N ILE A 37 0.22 -1.23 3.02
CA ILE A 37 -0.98 -2.07 3.18
C ILE A 37 -2.25 -1.22 3.14
N LEU A 38 -2.27 -0.08 3.83
CA LEU A 38 -3.42 0.84 3.79
C LEU A 38 -3.63 1.39 2.36
N GLY A 39 -2.56 1.78 1.68
CA GLY A 39 -2.60 2.20 0.28
C GLY A 39 -3.18 1.11 -0.63
N ALA A 40 -2.70 -0.13 -0.45
CA ALA A 40 -3.17 -1.29 -1.19
C ALA A 40 -4.66 -1.57 -0.98
N VAL A 41 -5.13 -1.58 0.27
CA VAL A 41 -6.55 -1.81 0.60
C VAL A 41 -7.44 -0.75 -0.05
N CYS A 42 -7.05 0.53 0.01
CA CYS A 42 -7.78 1.61 -0.66
C CYS A 42 -7.85 1.40 -2.18
N LEU A 43 -6.74 1.03 -2.83
CA LEU A 43 -6.70 0.79 -4.27
C LEU A 43 -7.45 -0.47 -4.68
N ILE A 44 -7.48 -1.52 -3.86
CA ILE A 44 -8.32 -2.72 -4.07
C ILE A 44 -9.81 -2.33 -4.07
N ILE A 45 -10.25 -1.57 -3.07
CA ILE A 45 -11.66 -1.12 -2.97
C ILE A 45 -12.04 -0.29 -4.19
N ASN A 46 -11.17 0.63 -4.62
CA ASN A 46 -11.40 1.42 -5.82
C ASN A 46 -11.37 0.57 -7.10
N GLY A 47 -10.44 -0.39 -7.19
CA GLY A 47 -10.30 -1.29 -8.34
C GLY A 47 -11.54 -2.15 -8.56
N PHE A 48 -12.11 -2.72 -7.49
CA PHE A 48 -13.40 -3.42 -7.57
C PHE A 48 -14.53 -2.52 -8.05
N ALA A 49 -14.59 -1.27 -7.57
CA ALA A 49 -15.62 -0.31 -8.00
C ALA A 49 -15.51 0.06 -9.49
N LEU A 50 -14.32 -0.04 -10.09
CA LEU A 50 -14.06 0.27 -11.49
C LEU A 50 -13.91 -0.97 -12.40
N ASN A 51 -14.09 -2.19 -11.85
CA ASN A 51 -13.77 -3.45 -12.53
C ASN A 51 -12.31 -3.53 -13.07
N ASP A 52 -11.38 -2.87 -12.38
CA ASP A 52 -9.95 -2.86 -12.69
C ASP A 52 -9.24 -4.03 -11.99
N PHE A 53 -9.43 -5.23 -12.51
CA PHE A 53 -8.86 -6.45 -11.94
C PHE A 53 -7.32 -6.47 -11.89
N PRO A 54 -6.58 -5.94 -12.88
CA PRO A 54 -5.13 -5.82 -12.78
C PRO A 54 -4.67 -5.06 -11.53
N ASN A 55 -5.32 -3.92 -11.24
CA ASN A 55 -5.06 -3.12 -10.05
C ASN A 55 -5.38 -3.88 -8.76
N VAL A 56 -6.52 -4.57 -8.71
CA VAL A 56 -6.91 -5.41 -7.56
C VAL A 56 -5.84 -6.47 -7.26
N VAL A 57 -5.39 -7.21 -8.28
CA VAL A 57 -4.41 -8.29 -8.10
C VAL A 57 -3.05 -7.75 -7.63
N VAL A 58 -2.54 -6.70 -8.28
CA VAL A 58 -1.26 -6.09 -7.91
C VAL A 58 -1.30 -5.58 -6.48
N ASN A 59 -2.37 -4.91 -6.06
CA ASN A 59 -2.47 -4.38 -4.71
C ASN A 59 -2.70 -5.48 -3.67
N ALA A 60 -3.41 -6.56 -4.01
CA ALA A 60 -3.51 -7.73 -3.13
C ALA A 60 -2.12 -8.35 -2.87
N VAL A 61 -1.28 -8.47 -3.90
CA VAL A 61 0.11 -8.94 -3.76
C VAL A 61 0.91 -7.99 -2.86
N TRP A 62 0.81 -6.69 -3.06
CA TRP A 62 1.47 -5.70 -2.19
C TRP A 62 1.01 -5.78 -0.73
N ALA A 63 -0.28 -5.96 -0.48
CA ALA A 63 -0.80 -6.14 0.87
C ALA A 63 -0.23 -7.41 1.53
N CYS A 64 -0.16 -8.53 0.81
CA CYS A 64 0.46 -9.77 1.29
C CYS A 64 1.94 -9.60 1.60
N ILE A 65 2.70 -8.92 0.74
CA ILE A 65 4.12 -8.60 0.97
C ILE A 65 4.29 -7.75 2.23
N GLY A 66 3.47 -6.71 2.39
CA GLY A 66 3.50 -5.84 3.57
C GLY A 66 3.19 -6.61 4.87
N LEU A 67 2.16 -7.46 4.86
CA LEU A 67 1.81 -8.31 6.00
C LEU A 67 2.96 -9.26 6.36
N TYR A 68 3.53 -9.95 5.37
CA TYR A 68 4.67 -10.83 5.57
C TYR A 68 5.85 -10.07 6.19
N ALA A 69 6.16 -8.88 5.67
CA ALA A 69 7.26 -8.07 6.18
C ALA A 69 7.04 -7.63 7.63
N ILE A 70 5.82 -7.24 8.02
CA ILE A 70 5.50 -6.90 9.42
C ILE A 70 5.69 -8.11 10.34
N VAL A 71 5.26 -9.30 9.92
CA VAL A 71 5.31 -10.52 10.76
C VAL A 71 6.72 -11.11 10.87
N LYS A 72 7.52 -11.03 9.79
CA LYS A 72 8.78 -11.79 9.67
C LYS A 72 10.04 -10.95 9.54
N VAL A 73 9.96 -9.73 9.02
CA VAL A 73 11.13 -8.92 8.68
C VAL A 73 11.33 -7.80 9.69
N VAL A 74 10.25 -7.16 10.10
CA VAL A 74 10.31 -6.07 11.06
C VAL A 74 10.34 -6.63 12.48
N LYS A 75 11.39 -6.30 13.24
CA LYS A 75 11.45 -6.53 14.70
C LYS A 75 10.79 -5.34 15.41
#